data_AF-A0A973MSR4-F1
#
_entry.id   AF-A0A973MSR4-F1
#
_cell.length_a   1.000
_cell.length_b   1.000
_cell.length_c   1.000
_cell.angle_alpha   90.00
_cell.angle_beta   90.00
_cell.angle_gamma   90.00
#
_symmetry.space_group_name_H-M   'P 1'
#
loop_
_entity.id
_entity.type
_entity.pdbx_description
1 polymer ?
#
loop_
_entity_poly.entity_id
_entity_poly.type
_entity_poly.pdbx_seq_one_letter_code
_entity_poly.pdbx_strand_id
1 'polypeptide(L)' 'MSPNAPKTPARQIRIGDTWYDFDAGAKAMDTERAAVIRQLIDWYIREPGAELPERPDRAVVEAARKARAEQGASE' A
#
# COMPACT_ATOMS: atom_id res chain seq x y z
N MET A 1 4.77 27.38 12.92
CA MET A 1 5.28 26.07 12.43
C MET A 1 4.14 25.07 12.57
N SER A 2 3.69 24.46 11.47
CA SER A 2 2.58 23.50 11.53
C SER A 2 3.02 22.24 12.28
N PRO A 3 2.24 21.76 13.27
CA PRO A 3 2.66 20.71 14.21
C PRO A 3 2.79 19.30 13.61
N ASN A 4 2.41 19.09 12.35
CA ASN A 4 2.44 17.79 11.66
C ASN A 4 3.32 17.81 10.39
N ALA A 5 4.59 18.19 10.53
CA ALA A 5 5.54 18.00 9.45
C ALA A 5 5.99 16.52 9.43
N PRO A 6 5.82 15.78 8.32
CA PRO A 6 6.38 14.44 8.19
C PRO A 6 7.90 14.50 8.38
N LYS A 7 8.45 13.70 9.31
CA LYS A 7 9.89 13.70 9.62
C LYS A 7 10.75 13.18 8.46
N THR A 8 10.15 12.44 7.53
CA THR A 8 10.83 11.80 6.41
C THR A 8 10.41 12.46 5.09
N PRO A 9 11.37 12.90 4.24
CA PRO A 9 11.05 13.43 2.92
C PRO A 9 10.34 12.37 2.05
N ALA A 10 9.26 12.76 1.38
CA ALA A 10 8.57 11.88 0.45
C ALA A 10 9.46 11.53 -0.75
N ARG A 11 9.43 10.26 -1.17
CA ARG A 11 10.04 9.79 -2.43
C ARG A 11 8.91 9.45 -3.40
N GLN A 12 8.96 10.02 -4.61
CA GLN A 12 7.93 9.78 -5.63
C GLN A 12 8.18 8.46 -6.36
N ILE A 13 7.16 7.60 -6.45
CA ILE A 13 7.14 6.35 -7.22
C ILE A 13 5.89 6.36 -8.10
N ARG A 14 6.03 6.02 -9.38
CA ARG A 14 4.90 5.90 -10.33
C ARG A 14 4.44 4.44 -10.39
N ILE A 15 3.18 4.17 -10.05
CA ILE A 15 2.63 2.80 -9.92
C ILE A 15 1.41 2.57 -10.83
N GLY A 16 0.59 3.59 -11.08
CA GLY A 16 -0.67 3.47 -11.82
C GLY A 16 -1.82 2.94 -10.96
N ASP A 17 -2.86 2.41 -11.59
CA ASP A 17 -4.12 2.00 -10.95
C ASP A 17 -3.99 0.92 -9.87
N THR A 18 -2.95 0.09 -9.95
CA THR A 18 -2.66 -0.94 -8.94
C THR A 18 -2.41 -0.33 -7.55
N TRP A 19 -2.16 0.97 -7.46
CA TRP A 19 -2.09 1.71 -6.20
C TRP A 19 -3.36 1.59 -5.35
N TYR A 20 -4.54 1.59 -5.97
CA TYR A 20 -5.81 1.50 -5.25
C TYR A 20 -6.05 0.09 -4.70
N ASP A 21 -5.69 -0.93 -5.48
CA ASP A 21 -5.72 -2.33 -5.04
C ASP A 21 -4.78 -2.55 -3.85
N PHE A 22 -3.58 -1.94 -3.92
CA PHE A 22 -2.60 -1.99 -2.83
C PHE A 22 -3.10 -1.29 -1.57
N ASP A 23 -3.79 -0.15 -1.70
CA ASP A 23 -4.43 0.53 -0.58
C ASP A 23 -5.45 -0.36 0.14
N ALA A 24 -6.34 -0.99 -0.62
CA ALA A 24 -7.35 -1.88 -0.05
C ALA A 24 -6.71 -3.07 0.68
N GLY A 25 -5.67 -3.66 0.09
CA GLY A 25 -4.91 -4.74 0.71
C GLY A 25 -4.23 -4.33 2.01
N ALA A 26 -3.57 -3.16 2.04
CA ALA A 26 -2.92 -2.65 3.25
C ALA A 26 -3.93 -2.41 4.38
N LYS A 27 -5.08 -1.78 4.07
CA LYS A 27 -6.13 -1.53 5.06
C LYS A 27 -6.75 -2.81 5.62
N ALA A 28 -6.93 -3.84 4.78
CA ALA A 28 -7.47 -5.13 5.22
C ALA A 28 -6.54 -5.85 6.21
N MET A 29 -5.24 -5.56 6.14
CA MET A 29 -4.21 -6.08 7.04
C MET A 29 -3.93 -5.14 8.24
N ASP A 30 -4.82 -4.18 8.50
CA ASP A 30 -4.69 -3.16 9.55
C ASP A 30 -3.35 -2.40 9.51
N THR A 31 -2.86 -2.11 8.29
CA THR A 31 -1.58 -1.44 8.07
C THR A 31 -1.68 -0.31 7.06
N GLU A 32 -0.63 0.49 6.98
CA GLU A 32 -0.50 1.58 6.04
C GLU A 32 0.36 1.19 4.84
N ARG A 33 0.01 1.69 3.65
CA ARG A 33 0.79 1.53 2.40
C ARG A 33 2.28 1.83 2.60
N ALA A 34 2.59 2.92 3.31
CA ALA A 34 3.96 3.34 3.56
C ALA A 34 4.70 2.41 4.54
N ALA A 35 3.99 1.75 5.46
CA ALA A 35 4.58 0.74 6.35
C ALA A 35 4.96 -0.52 5.56
N VAL A 36 4.04 -1.02 4.72
CA VAL A 36 4.28 -2.19 3.85
C VAL A 36 5.45 -1.94 2.88
N ILE A 37 5.51 -0.76 2.26
CA ILE A 37 6.62 -0.41 1.34
C ILE A 37 7.96 -0.34 2.09
N ARG A 38 8.00 0.28 3.27
CA ARG A 38 9.24 0.34 4.08
C ARG A 38 9.73 -1.06 4.46
N GLN A 39 8.84 -1.89 4.98
CA GLN A 39 9.16 -3.28 5.32
C GLN A 39 9.64 -4.08 4.10
N LEU A 40 9.01 -3.89 2.94
CA LEU A 40 9.45 -4.54 1.70
C LEU A 40 10.85 -4.08 1.27
N ILE A 41 11.16 -2.78 1.41
CA ILE A 41 12.49 -2.24 1.11
C ILE A 41 13.53 -2.84 2.06
N ASP A 42 13.26 -2.84 3.36
CA ASP A 42 14.15 -3.39 4.39
C ASP A 42 14.42 -4.88 4.13
N TRP A 43 13.38 -5.65 3.79
CA TRP A 43 13.51 -7.06 3.40
C TRP A 43 14.33 -7.22 2.11
N TYR A 44 14.10 -6.40 1.09
CA TYR A 44 14.78 -6.48 -0.21
C TYR A 44 16.28 -6.22 -0.09
N ILE A 45 16.71 -5.27 0.75
CA ILE A 45 18.13 -4.95 0.99
C ILE A 45 18.77 -5.82 2.07
N ARG A 46 18.02 -6.76 2.66
CA ARG A 46 18.45 -7.69 3.71
C ARG A 46 18.91 -7.00 5.01
N GLU A 47 18.19 -5.98 5.47
CA GLU A 47 18.42 -5.43 6.80
C GLU A 47 18.26 -6.50 7.90
N PRO A 48 19.08 -6.49 8.96
CA PRO A 48 18.95 -7.45 10.06
C PRO A 48 17.55 -7.43 10.69
N GLY A 49 16.90 -8.59 10.73
CA GLY A 49 15.56 -8.74 11.31
C GLY A 49 14.40 -8.32 10.39
N ALA A 50 14.68 -7.92 9.15
CA ALA A 50 13.62 -7.60 8.19
C ALA A 50 12.90 -8.87 7.69
N GLU A 51 11.57 -8.81 7.67
CA GLU A 51 10.70 -9.90 7.24
C GLU A 51 9.87 -9.48 6.03
N LEU A 52 9.56 -10.44 5.16
CA LEU A 52 8.69 -10.21 4.01
C LEU A 52 7.29 -9.81 4.52
N PRO A 53 6.69 -8.70 4.03
CA PRO A 53 5.35 -8.31 4.45
C PRO A 53 4.32 -9.40 4.15
N GLU A 54 3.37 -9.58 5.06
CA GLU A 54 2.25 -10.50 4.86
C GLU A 54 1.39 -10.06 3.67
N ARG A 55 0.91 -11.04 2.91
CA ARG A 55 0.07 -10.80 1.73
C ARG A 55 -1.40 -10.88 2.12
N PRO A 56 -2.23 -9.89 1.74
CA PRO A 56 -3.67 -9.97 1.97
C PRO A 56 -4.28 -11.12 1.16
N ASP A 57 -5.45 -11.59 1.62
CA ASP A 57 -6.27 -12.53 0.86
C ASP A 57 -6.56 -11.97 -0.54
N ARG A 58 -6.51 -12.85 -1.55
CA ARG A 58 -6.80 -12.51 -2.93
C ARG A 58 -8.20 -11.91 -3.10
N ALA A 59 -9.19 -12.39 -2.36
CA ALA A 59 -10.57 -11.93 -2.43
C ALA A 59 -10.72 -10.42 -2.11
N VAL A 60 -9.88 -9.89 -1.21
CA VAL A 60 -9.87 -8.46 -0.86
C VAL A 60 -9.52 -7.61 -2.09
N VAL A 61 -8.48 -8.02 -2.83
CA VAL A 61 -8.02 -7.29 -4.01
C VAL A 61 -9.05 -7.39 -5.14
N GLU A 62 -9.71 -8.53 -5.29
CA GLU A 62 -10.74 -8.73 -6.31
C GLU A 62 -11.98 -7.88 -6.03
N ALA A 63 -12.41 -7.80 -4.77
CA ALA A 63 -13.50 -6.92 -4.35
C ALA A 63 -13.18 -5.44 -4.62
N ALA A 64 -11.96 -5.00 -4.31
CA ALA A 64 -11.52 -3.62 -4.57
C ALA A 64 -11.52 -3.29 -6.07
N ARG A 65 -11.02 -4.20 -6.92
CA ARG A 65 -11.06 -4.04 -8.38
C ARG A 65 -12.47 -3.94 -8.92
N LYS A 66 -13.36 -4.81 -8.45
CA LYS A 66 -14.77 -4.81 -8.84
C LYS A 66 -15.45 -3.50 -8.46
N ALA A 67 -15.27 -3.05 -7.22
CA ALA A 67 -15.85 -1.78 -6.75
C ALA A 67 -15.39 -0.59 -7.60
N ARG A 68 -14.12 -0.54 -7.99
CA ARG A 68 -13.58 0.52 -8.85
C ARG A 68 -14.15 0.47 -10.27
N ALA A 69 -14.30 -0.72 -10.84
CA ALA A 69 -14.91 -0.90 -12.16
C ALA A 69 -16.37 -0.44 -12.18
N GLU A 70 -17.13 -0.72 -11.12
CA GLU A 70 -18.53 -0.30 -10.97
C GLU A 70 -18.66 1.23 -10.80
N GLN A 71 -17.74 1.85 -10.05
CA GLN A 71 -17.69 3.30 -9.87
C GLN A 71 -17.33 4.04 -11.16
N GLY A 72 -16.37 3.52 -11.93
CA GLY A 72 -15.99 4.10 -13.23
C GLY A 72 -16.99 3.84 -14.37
N ALA A 73 -17.93 2.91 -14.20
CA ALA A 73 -19.02 2.66 -15.15
C ALA A 73 -20.26 3.56 -14.89
N SER A 74 -20.23 4.35 -13.82
CA SER A 74 -21.32 5.24 -13.41
C SER A 74 -21.04 6.72 -13.76
N GLU A 75 -19.93 7.01 -14.44
CA GLU A 75 -19.56 8.31 -15.04
C GLU A 75 -19.67 8.26 -16.56
#